data_AF-A0A8J7P1S0-F1
#
_entry.id   AF-A0A8J7P1S0-F1
#
_cell.length_a   1.000
_cell.length_b   1.000
_cell.length_c   1.000
_cell.angle_alpha   90.00
_cell.angle_beta   90.00
_cell.angle_gamma   90.00
#
_symmetry.space_group_name_H-M   'P 1'
#
loop_
_entity.id
_entity.type
_entity.pdbx_description
1 polymer ?
#
loop_
_entity_poly.entity_id
_entity_poly.type
_entity_poly.pdbx_seq_one_letter_code
_entity_poly.pdbx_strand_id
1 'polypeptide(L)' 'MPTQSEVDNVFDTSLRDVQPYLYKITYQITDTLGASVSTTMRRLIKDTLAL' A
#
# COMPACT_ATOMS: atom_id res chain seq x y z
N MET A 1 12.80 0.42 28.66
CA MET A 1 13.38 1.60 27.97
C MET A 1 14.72 1.19 27.38
N PRO A 2 15.03 1.53 26.11
CA PRO A 2 16.25 1.10 25.41
C PRO A 2 17.51 1.77 25.97
N THR A 3 18.68 1.18 25.69
CA THR A 3 19.97 1.83 25.95
C THR A 3 20.26 2.93 24.92
N GLN A 4 21.25 3.80 25.17
CA GLN A 4 21.61 4.89 24.25
C GLN A 4 22.01 4.38 22.86
N SER A 5 22.66 3.21 22.78
CA SER A 5 23.02 2.55 21.52
C SER A 5 21.83 1.96 20.76
N GLU A 6 20.69 1.80 21.42
CA GLU A 6 19.48 1.15 20.88
C GLU A 6 18.34 2.14 20.66
N VAL A 7 18.51 3.41 21.05
CA VAL A 7 17.42 4.41 21.03
C VAL A 7 16.86 4.62 19.61
N ASP A 8 17.74 4.67 18.61
CA ASP A 8 17.37 4.86 17.20
C ASP A 8 16.68 3.63 16.59
N ASN A 9 16.70 2.48 17.27
CA ASN A 9 15.97 1.28 16.88
C ASN A 9 14.53 1.24 17.42
N VAL A 10 14.16 2.18 18.30
CA VAL A 10 12.87 2.19 19.01
C VAL A 10 12.10 3.48 18.76
N PHE A 11 12.79 4.62 18.72
CA PHE A 11 12.19 5.94 18.57
C PHE A 11 12.70 6.66 17.32
N ASP A 12 11.85 7.53 16.74
CA ASP A 12 12.29 8.52 15.77
C ASP A 12 12.93 9.69 16.53
N THR A 13 14.26 9.76 16.48
CA THR A 13 15.07 10.76 17.20
C THR A 13 15.35 12.01 16.35
N SER A 14 14.84 12.07 15.12
CA SER A 14 15.10 13.17 14.18
C SER A 14 14.29 14.44 14.47
N LEU A 15 13.22 14.30 15.25
CA LEU A 15 12.30 15.39 15.60
C LEU A 15 12.80 16.14 16.83
N ARG A 16 12.77 17.48 16.77
CA ARG A 16 13.34 18.35 17.81
C ARG A 16 12.59 18.28 19.14
N ASP A 17 11.26 18.23 19.09
CA ASP A 17 10.41 18.49 20.27
C ASP A 17 9.78 17.22 20.86
N VAL A 18 9.77 16.11 20.11
CA VAL A 18 9.16 14.84 20.53
C VAL A 18 9.88 13.67 19.90
N GLN A 19 10.01 12.55 20.62
CA GLN A 19 10.57 11.30 20.11
C GLN A 19 9.48 10.22 20.13
N PRO A 20 8.65 10.11 19.08
CA PRO A 20 7.64 9.06 18.99
C PRO A 20 8.30 7.70 18.75
N TYR A 21 7.60 6.61 19.04
CA TYR A 21 8.02 5.28 18.61
C TYR A 21 8.11 5.20 17.09
N LEU A 22 9.05 4.43 16.55
CA LEU A 22 9.14 4.18 15.11
C LEU A 22 7.82 3.58 14.60
N TYR A 23 7.29 4.15 13.52
CA TYR A 23 6.05 3.70 12.90
C TYR A 23 6.15 3.78 11.37
N LYS A 24 5.32 2.98 10.68
CA LYS A 24 5.18 3.04 9.22
C LYS A 24 3.70 3.18 8.87
N ILE A 25 3.35 4.27 8.21
CA ILE A 25 2.01 4.46 7.66
C ILE A 25 1.97 3.80 6.29
N THR A 26 0.98 2.95 6.07
CA THR A 26 0.68 2.36 4.76
C THR A 26 -0.78 2.65 4.42
N TYR A 27 -1.07 2.85 3.14
CA TYR A 27 -2.44 2.91 2.64
C TYR A 27 -2.54 2.08 1.36
N GLN A 28 -3.74 1.55 1.11
CA GLN A 28 -4.06 0.83 -0.11
C GLN A 28 -5.27 1.50 -0.74
N ILE A 29 -5.15 1.86 -2.01
CA ILE A 29 -6.32 2.26 -2.81
C ILE A 29 -6.81 0.99 -3.49
N THR A 30 -7.85 0.38 -2.94
CA THR A 30 -8.64 -0.65 -3.62
C THR A 30 -9.52 0.01 -4.67
N ASP A 31 -8.92 0.51 -5.75
CA ASP A 31 -9.71 0.86 -6.93
C ASP A 31 -9.85 -0.39 -7.80
N THR A 32 -11.10 -0.77 -8.04
CA THR A 32 -11.56 -1.84 -8.93
C THR A 32 -11.27 -1.57 -10.42
N LEU A 33 -10.25 -0.77 -10.76
CA LEU A 33 -9.87 -0.42 -12.13
C LEU A 33 -9.25 -1.58 -12.93
N GLY A 34 -8.99 -2.74 -12.30
CA GLY A 34 -8.53 -3.94 -13.00
C GLY A 34 -9.62 -4.73 -13.75
N ALA A 35 -10.90 -4.46 -13.50
CA ALA A 35 -11.98 -5.29 -14.05
C ALA A 35 -12.49 -4.84 -15.43
N SER A 36 -12.32 -3.56 -15.81
CA SER A 36 -13.05 -2.97 -16.94
C SER A 36 -12.53 -3.41 -18.32
N VAL A 37 -11.21 -3.52 -18.50
CA VAL A 37 -10.63 -3.85 -19.83
C VAL A 37 -10.75 -5.36 -20.13
N SER A 38 -10.53 -6.22 -19.13
CA SER A 38 -10.58 -7.68 -19.31
C SER A 38 -12.02 -8.20 -19.52
N THR A 39 -13.02 -7.66 -18.83
CA THR A 39 -14.42 -8.04 -19.08
C THR A 39 -14.92 -7.59 -20.45
N THR A 40 -14.50 -6.41 -20.92
CA THR A 40 -14.87 -5.90 -22.25
C THR A 40 -14.28 -6.77 -23.36
N MET A 41 -13.00 -7.11 -23.29
CA MET A 41 -12.37 -8.02 -24.26
C MET A 41 -12.96 -9.44 -24.21
N ARG A 42 -13.25 -9.95 -23.01
CA ARG A 42 -13.92 -11.25 -22.84
C ARG A 42 -15.33 -11.27 -23.45
N ARG A 43 -16.10 -10.19 -23.32
CA ARG A 43 -17.41 -10.04 -23.99
C ARG A 43 -17.26 -9.99 -25.50
N LEU A 44 -16.35 -9.17 -26.01
CA LEU A 44 -16.11 -9.05 -27.46
C LEU A 44 -15.76 -10.40 -28.11
N ILE A 45 -14.84 -11.18 -27.51
CA ILE A 45 -14.43 -12.49 -28.04
C ILE A 45 -15.58 -13.50 -27.95
N LYS A 46 -16.33 -13.53 -26.84
CA LYS A 46 -17.49 -14.43 -26.69
C LYS A 46 -18.60 -14.12 -27.70
N ASP A 47 -18.93 -12.85 -27.88
CA ASP A 47 -20.02 -12.43 -28.76
C ASP A 47 -19.63 -12.58 -30.25
N THR A 48 -18.33 -12.55 -30.58
CA THR A 48 -17.83 -12.78 -31.95
C THR A 48 -17.73 -14.26 -32.31
N LEU A 49 -17.41 -15.14 -31.36
CA LEU A 49 -17.29 -16.60 -31.58
C LEU A 49 -18.63 -17.35 -31.43
N ALA A 50 -19.69 -16.67 -31.01
CA ALA A 50 -21.04 -17.22 -30.87
C ALA A 50 -21.89 -17.04 -32.15
N LEU A 51 -21.29 -16.70 -33.29
CA LEU A 51 -21.92 -16.67 -34.61
C LEU A 51 -21.56 -17.92 -35.43
#